data_AF-K1TRU6-F1
#
_entry.id   AF-K1TRU6-F1
#
_cell.length_a   1.000
_cell.length_b   1.000
_cell.length_c   1.000
_cell.angle_alpha   90.00
_cell.angle_beta   90.00
_cell.angle_gamma   90.00
#
_symmetry.space_group_name_H-M   'P 1'
#
loop_
_entity.id
_entity.type
_entity.pdbx_description
1 polymer ?
#
loop_
_entity_poly.entity_id
_entity_poly.type
_entity_poly.pdbx_seq_one_letter_code
_entity_poly.pdbx_strand_id
1 'polypeptide(L)'
;MAVNQTAENKIKTEAGLTEALAYITNPAKISEVSLINCSGSNSNTLDQFRLLRLAFNQNNGIISHHFIQSFSPNDNVTPETVHRFGVEYAKLCFPNYQVVVSTHVDKEHLHNHIIVNSCNMITGRKYYDNKETMKNNRAISDKL
;
A
#
# COMPACT_ATOMS: atom_id res chain seq x y z
N MET A 1 19.52 -1.91 -2.68
CA MET A 1 18.58 -0.80 -2.96
C MET A 1 17.30 -1.43 -3.47
N ALA A 2 16.12 -0.98 -3.02
CA ALA A 2 14.84 -1.56 -3.43
C ALA A 2 14.77 -1.63 -4.97
N VAL A 3 14.59 -2.83 -5.53
CA VAL A 3 14.86 -3.05 -6.96
C VAL A 3 13.59 -2.93 -7.80
N ASN A 4 12.40 -3.13 -7.23
CA ASN A 4 11.19 -3.22 -8.03
C ASN A 4 9.96 -2.64 -7.33
N GLN A 5 9.30 -1.72 -8.05
CA GLN A 5 7.90 -1.39 -7.84
C GLN A 5 7.06 -1.76 -9.05
N THR A 6 6.16 -2.72 -8.84
CA THR A 6 5.00 -2.94 -9.69
C THR A 6 3.76 -2.44 -8.97
N ALA A 7 3.02 -1.52 -9.61
CA ALA A 7 1.62 -1.26 -9.28
C ALA A 7 0.83 -2.43 -9.87
N GLU A 8 0.75 -3.52 -9.13
CA GLU A 8 0.31 -4.77 -9.74
C GLU A 8 -1.21 -4.87 -9.82
N ASN A 9 -1.99 -4.18 -8.99
CA ASN A 9 -3.45 -4.30 -9.05
C ASN A 9 -4.25 -3.03 -8.71
N LYS A 10 -5.11 -2.65 -9.66
CA LYS A 10 -6.21 -1.69 -9.47
C LYS A 10 -7.41 -2.43 -8.91
N ILE A 11 -7.72 -2.22 -7.64
CA ILE A 11 -8.85 -2.87 -6.97
C ILE A 11 -10.11 -2.06 -7.25
N LYS A 12 -11.17 -2.71 -7.73
CA LYS A 12 -12.44 -2.06 -8.14
C LYS A 12 -13.66 -2.46 -7.32
N THR A 13 -13.55 -3.50 -6.49
CA THR A 13 -14.68 -4.07 -5.73
C THR A 13 -14.30 -4.28 -4.26
N GLU A 14 -15.28 -4.17 -3.36
CA GLU A 14 -15.06 -4.39 -1.92
C GLU A 14 -14.61 -5.83 -1.62
N ALA A 15 -15.13 -6.81 -2.38
CA ALA A 15 -14.66 -8.20 -2.30
C ALA A 15 -13.17 -8.31 -2.63
N GLY A 16 -12.71 -7.70 -3.73
CA GLY A 16 -11.30 -7.69 -4.09
C GLY A 16 -10.42 -6.96 -3.07
N LEU A 17 -10.93 -5.88 -2.45
CA LEU A 17 -10.22 -5.21 -1.36
C LEU A 17 -10.13 -6.08 -0.10
N THR A 18 -11.19 -6.85 0.19
CA THR A 18 -11.24 -7.76 1.33
C THR A 18 -10.22 -8.89 1.16
N GLU A 19 -10.18 -9.51 -0.02
CA GLU A 19 -9.19 -10.53 -0.38
C GLU A 19 -7.76 -9.99 -0.33
N ALA A 20 -7.54 -8.78 -0.87
CA ALA A 20 -6.22 -8.16 -0.85
C ALA A 20 -5.74 -7.88 0.59
N LEU A 21 -6.59 -7.30 1.44
CA LEU A 21 -6.25 -7.06 2.85
C LEU A 21 -5.98 -8.38 3.59
N ALA A 22 -6.83 -9.38 3.43
CA ALA A 22 -6.64 -10.69 4.04
C ALA A 22 -5.32 -11.36 3.60
N TYR A 23 -4.95 -11.21 2.33
CA TYR A 23 -3.68 -11.70 1.81
C TYR A 23 -2.48 -10.97 2.41
N ILE A 24 -2.49 -9.63 2.36
CA ILE A 24 -1.32 -8.85 2.76
C ILE A 24 -1.08 -8.90 4.27
N THR A 25 -2.11 -9.13 5.09
CA THR A 25 -1.99 -9.24 6.55
C THR A 25 -2.01 -10.69 7.07
N ASN A 26 -1.75 -11.69 6.21
CA ASN A 26 -1.76 -13.09 6.63
C ASN A 26 -0.66 -13.36 7.68
N PRO A 27 -1.01 -13.74 8.93
CA PRO A 27 -0.04 -13.96 10.00
C PRO A 27 1.06 -14.98 9.69
N ALA A 28 0.79 -15.95 8.80
CA ALA A 28 1.78 -16.95 8.40
C ALA A 28 2.89 -16.38 7.49
N LYS A 29 2.73 -15.15 6.99
CA LYS A 29 3.60 -14.54 5.98
C LYS A 29 4.28 -13.26 6.43
N ILE A 30 3.69 -12.57 7.41
CA ILE A 30 4.06 -11.21 7.75
C ILE A 30 5.04 -11.16 8.93
N SER A 31 5.95 -10.19 8.88
CA SER A 31 6.71 -9.76 10.06
C SER A 31 6.01 -8.60 10.77
N GLU A 32 5.57 -7.59 10.00
CA GLU A 32 5.02 -6.34 10.53
C GLU A 32 3.89 -5.79 9.65
N VAL A 33 2.98 -5.04 10.28
CA VAL A 33 1.87 -4.32 9.63
C VAL A 33 1.74 -2.93 10.26
N SER A 34 1.63 -1.91 9.41
CA SER A 34 1.38 -0.53 9.80
C SER A 34 0.17 0.03 9.06
N LEU A 35 -0.63 0.82 9.77
CA LEU A 35 -1.80 1.52 9.24
C LEU A 35 -1.54 3.03 9.27
N ILE A 36 -1.78 3.72 8.16
CA ILE A 36 -1.56 5.16 8.01
C ILE A 36 -2.92 5.80 7.70
N ASN A 37 -3.33 6.75 8.54
CA ASN A 37 -4.63 7.44 8.44
C ASN A 37 -5.87 6.51 8.46
N CYS A 38 -5.70 5.29 8.95
CA CYS A 38 -6.75 4.35 9.33
C CYS A 38 -6.27 3.55 10.54
N SER A 39 -7.16 2.79 11.17
CA SER A 39 -6.81 2.00 12.35
C SER A 39 -7.69 0.75 12.52
N GLY A 40 -7.24 -0.19 13.35
CA GLY A 40 -7.99 -1.38 13.73
C GLY A 40 -7.74 -2.59 12.81
N SER A 41 -8.74 -3.46 12.69
CA SER A 41 -8.68 -4.69 11.90
C SER A 41 -8.87 -4.43 10.39
N ASN A 42 -8.76 -5.49 9.59
CA ASN A 42 -9.13 -5.45 8.17
C ASN A 42 -10.58 -5.01 7.96
N SER A 43 -11.51 -5.44 8.81
CA SER A 43 -12.91 -4.99 8.76
C SER A 43 -13.01 -3.49 8.99
N ASN A 44 -12.30 -2.96 10.00
CA ASN A 44 -12.29 -1.53 10.28
C ASN A 44 -11.67 -0.74 9.12
N THR A 45 -10.63 -1.28 8.48
CA THR A 45 -9.98 -0.65 7.32
C THR A 45 -10.92 -0.59 6.12
N LEU A 46 -11.62 -1.70 5.81
CA LEU A 46 -12.63 -1.75 4.75
C LEU A 46 -13.70 -0.68 4.94
N ASP A 47 -14.26 -0.61 6.15
CA ASP A 47 -15.29 0.37 6.49
C ASP A 47 -14.78 1.80 6.37
N GLN A 48 -13.61 2.11 6.96
CA GLN A 48 -13.02 3.44 6.89
C GLN A 48 -12.71 3.87 5.45
N PHE A 49 -12.15 2.97 4.63
CA PHE A 49 -11.85 3.25 3.23
C PHE A 49 -13.12 3.59 2.46
N ARG A 50 -14.16 2.76 2.64
CA ARG A 50 -15.46 2.93 2.00
C ARG A 50 -16.16 4.21 2.44
N LEU A 51 -16.20 4.49 3.74
CA LEU A 51 -16.82 5.70 4.30
C LEU A 51 -16.18 6.97 3.73
N LEU A 52 -14.85 7.02 3.63
CA LEU A 52 -14.15 8.15 3.02
C LEU A 52 -14.53 8.32 1.55
N ARG A 53 -14.54 7.23 0.77
CA ARG A 53 -14.92 7.27 -0.64
C ARG A 53 -16.37 7.74 -0.81
N LEU A 54 -17.29 7.29 0.05
CA LEU A 54 -18.69 7.73 0.02
C LEU A 54 -18.83 9.21 0.35
N ALA A 55 -18.13 9.70 1.38
CA ALA A 55 -18.17 11.11 1.79
C ALA A 55 -17.77 12.07 0.66
N PHE A 56 -16.84 11.66 -0.21
CA PHE A 56 -16.40 12.44 -1.37
C PHE A 56 -17.05 12.03 -2.71
N ASN A 57 -18.07 11.17 -2.69
CA ASN A 57 -18.70 10.61 -3.90
C ASN A 57 -17.71 9.92 -4.88
N GLN A 58 -16.63 9.35 -4.34
CA GLN A 58 -15.59 8.64 -5.10
C GLN A 58 -15.68 7.12 -5.03
N ASN A 59 -16.78 6.55 -4.51
CA ASN A 59 -16.96 5.10 -4.40
C ASN A 59 -17.38 4.43 -5.72
N ASN A 60 -16.61 4.68 -6.78
CA ASN A 60 -16.83 4.16 -8.13
C ASN A 60 -15.48 3.83 -8.79
N GLY A 61 -15.47 3.04 -9.87
CA GLY A 61 -14.24 2.73 -10.61
C GLY A 61 -13.16 2.05 -9.75
N ILE A 62 -11.93 2.58 -9.74
CA ILE A 62 -10.85 2.09 -8.87
C ILE A 62 -11.10 2.61 -7.46
N ILE A 63 -11.16 1.69 -6.51
CA ILE A 63 -11.45 1.99 -5.10
C ILE A 63 -10.19 1.93 -4.22
N SER A 64 -9.19 1.13 -4.60
CA SER A 64 -7.87 1.07 -3.96
C SER A 64 -6.78 0.68 -4.97
N HIS A 65 -5.53 0.97 -4.64
CA HIS A 65 -4.35 0.59 -5.39
C HIS A 65 -3.46 -0.32 -4.55
N HIS A 66 -2.89 -1.36 -5.15
CA HIS A 66 -1.95 -2.26 -4.49
C HIS A 66 -0.56 -2.13 -5.13
N PHE A 67 0.41 -1.75 -4.31
CA PHE A 67 1.81 -1.64 -4.69
C PHE A 67 2.63 -2.72 -3.98
N ILE A 68 3.70 -3.15 -4.64
CA ILE A 68 4.72 -4.03 -4.07
C ILE A 68 6.06 -3.30 -4.13
N GLN A 69 6.82 -3.33 -3.04
CA GLN A 69 8.19 -2.83 -2.97
C GLN A 69 9.10 -4.00 -2.57
N SER A 70 9.90 -4.48 -3.52
CA SER A 70 10.77 -5.66 -3.32
C SER A 70 12.23 -5.27 -3.15
N PHE A 71 12.94 -6.04 -2.32
CA PHE A 71 14.37 -5.88 -2.03
C PHE A 71 15.13 -7.09 -2.58
N SER A 72 16.37 -6.91 -3.02
CA SER A 72 17.18 -8.02 -3.52
C SER A 72 17.54 -8.97 -2.36
N PRO A 73 17.61 -10.29 -2.56
CA PRO A 73 18.19 -11.20 -1.56
C PRO A 73 19.64 -10.83 -1.18
N ASN A 74 20.35 -10.14 -2.07
CA ASN A 74 21.71 -9.67 -1.85
C ASN A 74 21.77 -8.31 -1.10
N ASP A 75 20.62 -7.66 -0.88
CA ASP A 75 20.58 -6.46 -0.05
C ASP A 75 20.74 -6.87 1.41
N ASN A 76 21.66 -6.23 2.13
CA ASN A 76 21.85 -6.45 3.57
C ASN A 76 20.77 -5.69 4.37
N VAL A 77 19.53 -6.18 4.32
CA VAL A 77 18.36 -5.57 4.96
C VAL A 77 17.61 -6.55 5.86
N THR A 78 17.06 -6.04 6.95
CA THR A 78 16.22 -6.81 7.88
C THR A 78 14.73 -6.59 7.59
N PRO A 79 13.81 -7.47 8.04
CA PRO A 79 12.37 -7.21 7.94
C PRO A 79 11.94 -5.86 8.52
N GLU A 80 12.49 -5.47 9.67
CA GLU A 80 12.25 -4.18 10.31
C GLU A 80 12.68 -3.00 9.42
N THR A 81 13.88 -3.10 8.83
CA THR A 81 14.40 -2.06 7.92
C THR A 81 13.52 -1.94 6.68
N VAL A 82 13.14 -3.08 6.10
CA VAL A 82 12.22 -3.15 4.96
C VAL A 82 10.87 -2.53 5.31
N HIS A 83 10.31 -2.86 6.47
CA HIS A 83 9.05 -2.29 6.93
C HIS A 83 9.11 -0.77 7.06
N ARG A 84 10.16 -0.26 7.71
CA ARG A 84 10.40 1.17 7.86
C ARG A 84 10.45 1.88 6.51
N PHE A 85 11.17 1.34 5.53
CA PHE A 85 11.19 1.89 4.17
C PHE A 85 9.82 1.87 3.49
N GLY A 86 9.01 0.83 3.69
CA GLY A 86 7.63 0.77 3.19
C GLY A 86 6.75 1.87 3.77
N VAL A 87 6.87 2.14 5.07
CA VAL A 87 6.14 3.21 5.76
C VAL A 87 6.61 4.60 5.30
N GLU A 88 7.92 4.82 5.18
CA GLU A 88 8.49 6.06 4.67
C GLU A 88 8.05 6.33 3.23
N TYR A 89 8.15 5.32 2.36
CA TYR A 89 7.66 5.38 0.99
C TYR A 89 6.17 5.74 0.93
N ALA A 90 5.34 5.11 1.75
CA ALA A 90 3.91 5.39 1.78
C ALA A 90 3.58 6.84 2.20
N LYS A 91 4.31 7.39 3.18
CA LYS A 91 4.17 8.78 3.61
C LYS A 91 4.59 9.78 2.53
N LEU A 92 5.63 9.47 1.78
CA LEU A 92 6.15 10.34 0.72
C LEU A 92 5.27 10.30 -0.55
N CYS A 93 4.81 9.12 -0.96
CA CYS A 93 4.09 8.95 -2.23
C CYS A 93 2.57 9.10 -2.11
N PHE A 94 2.01 8.84 -0.92
CA PHE A 94 0.56 8.87 -0.69
C PHE A 94 0.17 9.79 0.48
N PRO A 95 0.59 11.08 0.47
CA PRO A 95 0.23 12.01 1.52
C PRO A 95 -1.29 12.19 1.59
N ASN A 96 -1.84 12.13 2.80
CA ASN A 96 -3.28 12.25 3.09
C ASN A 96 -4.15 11.15 2.44
N TYR A 97 -3.57 10.00 2.12
CA TYR A 97 -4.34 8.79 1.79
C TYR A 97 -4.36 7.86 3.00
N GLN A 98 -5.37 7.00 3.04
CA GLN A 98 -5.41 5.88 3.98
C GLN A 98 -4.62 4.71 3.39
N VAL A 99 -3.70 4.13 4.14
CA VAL A 99 -2.75 3.14 3.64
C VAL A 99 -2.55 2.00 4.64
N VAL A 100 -2.46 0.77 4.13
CA VAL A 100 -1.98 -0.40 4.87
C VAL A 100 -0.65 -0.82 4.28
N VAL A 101 0.38 -0.92 5.12
CA VAL A 101 1.71 -1.43 4.76
C VAL A 101 1.94 -2.73 5.51
N SER A 102 2.35 -3.79 4.82
CA SER A 102 2.78 -5.03 5.46
C SER A 102 4.06 -5.57 4.83
N THR A 103 4.87 -6.26 5.63
CA THR A 103 6.14 -6.83 5.18
C THR A 103 6.06 -8.34 5.17
N HIS A 104 6.21 -8.95 3.99
CA HIS A 104 6.20 -10.40 3.79
C HIS A 104 7.61 -10.97 3.89
N VAL A 105 7.73 -12.10 4.59
CA VAL A 105 8.97 -12.85 4.84
C VAL A 105 8.87 -14.31 4.38
N ASP A 106 7.80 -14.66 3.64
CA ASP A 106 7.48 -16.02 3.20
C ASP A 106 8.19 -16.45 1.90
N LYS A 107 9.05 -15.60 1.34
CA LYS A 107 9.81 -15.83 0.10
C LYS A 107 11.30 -15.63 0.32
N GLU A 108 12.09 -16.00 -0.68
CA GLU A 108 13.55 -15.80 -0.71
C GLU A 108 13.96 -14.32 -0.56
N HIS A 109 13.07 -13.39 -0.91
CA HIS A 109 13.31 -11.96 -0.74
C HIS A 109 12.22 -11.28 0.09
N LEU A 110 12.66 -10.27 0.84
CA LEU A 110 11.77 -9.38 1.58
C LEU A 110 11.04 -8.43 0.64
N HIS A 111 9.76 -8.20 0.91
CA HIS A 111 8.95 -7.28 0.15
C HIS A 111 7.83 -6.68 0.99
N ASN A 112 7.51 -5.41 0.72
CA ASN A 112 6.34 -4.75 1.27
C ASN A 112 5.16 -4.85 0.33
N HIS A 113 3.98 -5.12 0.87
CA HIS A 113 2.71 -4.89 0.22
C HIS A 113 2.08 -3.61 0.78
N ILE A 114 1.57 -2.76 -0.11
CA ILE A 114 1.06 -1.44 0.24
C ILE A 114 -0.29 -1.23 -0.44
N ILE A 115 -1.37 -1.23 0.33
CA ILE A 115 -2.72 -0.98 -0.15
C ILE A 115 -3.11 0.46 0.19
N VAL A 116 -3.41 1.25 -0.83
CA VAL A 116 -3.72 2.68 -0.73
C VAL A 116 -5.17 2.90 -1.12
N ASN A 117 -5.96 3.61 -0.30
CA ASN A 117 -7.31 4.02 -0.68
C ASN A 117 -7.23 4.89 -1.94
N SER A 118 -8.17 4.76 -2.87
CA SER A 118 -8.17 5.58 -4.08
C SER A 118 -8.42 7.07 -3.81
N CYS A 119 -9.08 7.42 -2.71
CA CYS A 119 -9.54 8.79 -2.41
C CYS A 119 -8.62 9.51 -1.41
N ASN A 120 -8.22 10.73 -1.74
CA ASN A 120 -7.46 11.60 -0.84
C ASN A 120 -8.38 12.20 0.23
N MET A 121 -7.95 12.17 1.49
CA MET A 121 -8.77 12.57 2.64
C MET A 121 -9.08 14.06 2.72
N ILE A 122 -8.23 14.90 2.12
CA ILE A 122 -8.38 16.36 2.18
C ILE A 122 -9.08 16.86 0.92
N THR A 123 -8.63 16.40 -0.25
CA THR A 123 -9.11 16.94 -1.54
C THR A 123 -10.28 16.17 -2.13
N GLY A 124 -10.56 14.95 -1.64
CA GLY A 124 -11.53 14.05 -2.24
C GLY A 124 -11.14 13.57 -3.65
N ARG A 125 -9.94 13.90 -4.13
CA ARG A 125 -9.50 13.51 -5.48
C ARG A 125 -8.98 12.09 -5.47
N LYS A 126 -9.22 11.39 -6.58
CA LYS A 126 -8.63 10.07 -6.78
C LYS A 126 -7.12 10.15 -7.01
N TYR A 127 -6.41 9.15 -6.54
CA TYR A 127 -5.00 8.96 -6.85
C TYR A 127 -4.80 8.88 -8.37
N TYR A 128 -3.89 9.72 -8.88
CA TYR A 128 -3.64 9.84 -10.31
C TYR A 128 -2.55 8.87 -10.74
N ASP A 129 -2.95 7.63 -11.01
CA ASP A 129 -2.09 6.54 -11.45
C ASP A 129 -1.75 6.66 -12.95
N ASN A 130 -0.67 7.40 -13.25
CA ASN A 130 -0.14 7.59 -14.59
C ASN A 130 1.36 7.22 -14.66
N LYS A 131 1.94 7.23 -15.87
CA LYS A 131 3.36 6.87 -16.08
C LYS A 131 4.34 7.75 -15.32
N GLU A 132 4.07 9.04 -15.22
CA GLU A 132 4.91 10.02 -14.52
C GLU A 132 4.86 9.81 -13.00
N THR A 133 3.67 9.69 -12.42
CA THR A 133 3.48 9.37 -11.00
C THR A 133 4.20 8.06 -10.66
N MET A 134 4.05 7.04 -11.49
CA MET A 134 4.73 5.75 -11.27
C MET A 134 6.26 5.85 -11.41
N LYS A 135 6.77 6.73 -12.28
CA LYS A 135 8.21 6.99 -12.38
C LYS A 135 8.72 7.71 -11.14
N ASN A 136 7.97 8.69 -10.62
CA ASN A 136 8.32 9.42 -9.41
C ASN A 136 8.31 8.51 -8.17
N ASN A 137 7.29 7.66 -8.03
CA ASN A 137 7.21 6.69 -6.95
C ASN A 137 8.40 5.73 -6.94
N ARG A 138 8.79 5.21 -8.11
CA ARG A 138 10.02 4.41 -8.26
C ARG A 138 11.25 5.19 -7.83
N ALA A 139 11.43 6.40 -8.33
CA ALA A 139 12.57 7.24 -7.97
C ALA A 139 12.63 7.61 -6.47
N ILE A 140 11.49 7.67 -5.78
CA ILE A 140 11.45 7.85 -4.32
C ILE A 140 11.89 6.55 -3.63
N SER A 141 11.37 5.41 -4.09
CA SER A 141 11.73 4.09 -3.54
C SER A 141 13.20 3.75 -3.68
N ASP A 142 13.81 4.06 -4.83
CA ASP A 142 15.20 3.72 -5.12
C ASP A 142 16.18 4.53 -4.25
N LYS A 143 15.71 5.64 -3.65
CA LYS A 143 16.49 6.50 -2.74
C LYS A 143 16.39 6.07 -1.27
N LEU A 144 15.52 5.13 -0.95
CA LEU A 144 15.37 4.54 0.39
C LEU A 144 16.25 3.28 0.49
#